data_AF-A0A2S9DDU2-F1
#
_entry.id   AF-A0A2S9DDU2-F1
#
_cell.length_a   1.000
_cell.length_b   1.000
_cell.length_c   1.000
_cell.angle_alpha   90.00
_cell.angle_beta   90.00
_cell.angle_gamma   90.00
#
_symmetry.space_group_name_H-M   'P 1'
#
loop_
_entity.id
_entity.type
_entity.pdbx_description
1 polymer ?
#
loop_
_entity_poly.entity_id
_entity_poly.type
_entity_poly.pdbx_seq_one_letter_code
_entity_poly.pdbx_strand_id
1 'polypeptide(L)'
;MSKASFTSRRAPAHHYIQALILGVILTLAVSVAVGASNPDDFWLAAAIGALCAAYPAMSLGGKVFVSNHTVTRDPHGEQSVELQWMRQAGAGAFLDVLVVIVVASLVLVIGRFEIDALPVLLGLVALSAVDAGLRYVAIRYRALK
;
A
#
# COMPACT_ATOMS: atom_id res chain seq x y z
N MET A 1 16.46 32.56 -11.42
CA MET A 1 15.29 31.68 -11.20
C MET A 1 14.91 31.04 -12.53
N SER A 2 15.29 29.78 -12.75
CA SER A 2 14.93 29.04 -13.96
C SER A 2 13.49 28.57 -13.86
N LYS A 3 12.65 28.92 -14.83
CA LYS A 3 11.26 28.44 -14.92
C LYS A 3 11.30 26.95 -15.23
N ALA A 4 10.96 26.10 -14.26
CA ALA A 4 10.76 24.68 -14.50
C ALA A 4 9.63 24.52 -15.52
N SER A 5 9.97 24.19 -16.78
CA SER A 5 8.98 23.85 -17.77
C SER A 5 8.45 22.46 -17.45
N PHE A 6 7.25 22.37 -16.89
CA PHE A 6 6.50 21.12 -16.84
C PHE A 6 6.05 20.77 -18.26
N THR A 7 6.97 20.26 -19.07
CA THR A 7 6.59 19.61 -20.33
C THR A 7 5.84 18.35 -19.95
N SER A 8 4.51 18.37 -20.11
CA SER A 8 3.64 17.20 -19.94
C SER A 8 4.06 16.14 -20.96
N ARG A 9 4.96 15.23 -20.57
CA ARG A 9 5.28 14.04 -21.37
C ARG A 9 4.15 13.04 -21.17
N ARG A 10 3.49 12.66 -22.26
CA ARG A 10 2.47 11.61 -22.26
C ARG A 10 3.12 10.30 -22.71
N ALA A 11 2.67 9.19 -22.12
CA ALA A 11 3.05 7.87 -22.62
C ALA A 11 2.36 7.60 -23.98
N PRO A 12 2.98 6.80 -24.86
CA PRO A 12 2.30 6.20 -25.99
C PRO A 12 0.99 5.48 -25.57
N ALA A 13 -0.05 5.57 -26.42
CA ALA A 13 -1.40 5.05 -26.09
C ALA A 13 -1.41 3.56 -25.69
N HIS A 14 -0.54 2.74 -26.31
CA HIS A 14 -0.46 1.31 -26.02
C HIS A 14 -0.04 1.00 -24.56
N HIS A 15 0.72 1.86 -23.90
CA HIS A 15 1.09 1.66 -22.49
C HIS A 15 -0.06 1.91 -21.52
N TYR A 16 -0.98 2.82 -21.85
CA TYR A 16 -2.22 2.99 -21.09
C TYR A 16 -3.11 1.76 -21.21
N ILE A 17 -3.17 1.15 -22.40
CA ILE A 17 -3.89 -0.11 -22.63
C ILE A 17 -3.26 -1.24 -21.82
N GLN A 18 -1.93 -1.38 -21.83
CA GLN A 18 -1.22 -2.38 -21.01
C GLN A 18 -1.44 -2.17 -19.50
N ALA A 19 -1.41 -0.92 -19.03
CA ALA A 19 -1.71 -0.58 -17.65
C ALA A 19 -3.14 -0.98 -17.25
N LEU A 20 -4.12 -0.68 -18.12
CA LEU A 20 -5.51 -1.07 -17.90
C LEU A 20 -5.67 -2.59 -17.86
N ILE A 21 -5.08 -3.31 -18.82
CA ILE A 21 -5.14 -4.78 -18.88
C ILE A 21 -4.57 -5.39 -17.60
N LEU A 22 -3.38 -4.95 -17.15
CA LEU A 22 -2.79 -5.46 -15.92
C LEU A 22 -3.69 -5.16 -14.71
N GLY A 23 -4.20 -3.94 -14.59
CA GLY A 23 -5.08 -3.53 -13.52
C GLY A 23 -6.37 -4.38 -13.47
N VAL A 24 -7.00 -4.60 -14.62
CA VAL A 24 -8.20 -5.44 -14.74
C VAL A 24 -7.90 -6.89 -14.35
N ILE A 25 -6.81 -7.48 -14.86
CA ILE A 25 -6.43 -8.87 -14.54
C ILE A 25 -6.22 -9.05 -13.04
N LEU A 26 -5.47 -8.15 -12.40
CA LEU A 26 -5.22 -8.21 -10.96
C LEU A 26 -6.50 -8.01 -10.15
N THR A 27 -7.37 -7.09 -10.56
CA THR A 27 -8.67 -6.86 -9.90
C THR A 27 -9.55 -8.10 -9.99
N LEU A 28 -9.63 -8.72 -11.17
CA LEU A 28 -10.39 -9.95 -11.37
C LEU A 28 -9.81 -11.11 -10.57
N ALA A 29 -8.48 -11.26 -10.52
CA ALA A 29 -7.84 -12.30 -9.73
C ALA A 29 -8.20 -12.20 -8.24
N VAL A 30 -8.15 -10.99 -7.66
CA VAL A 30 -8.55 -10.76 -6.27
C VAL A 30 -10.05 -10.96 -6.08
N SER A 31 -10.88 -10.43 -6.98
CA SER A 31 -12.34 -10.57 -6.92
C SER A 31 -12.77 -12.03 -6.93
N VAL A 32 -12.20 -12.85 -7.83
CA VAL A 32 -12.47 -14.30 -7.90
C VAL A 32 -11.98 -15.01 -6.65
N ALA A 33 -10.80 -14.68 -6.13
CA ALA A 33 -10.29 -15.29 -4.89
C ALA A 33 -11.19 -15.00 -3.69
N VAL A 34 -11.66 -13.76 -3.56
CA VAL A 34 -12.59 -13.36 -2.48
C VAL A 34 -13.95 -14.02 -2.65
N GLY A 35 -14.49 -14.04 -3.88
CA GLY A 35 -15.75 -14.73 -4.17
C GLY A 35 -15.67 -16.23 -3.89
N ALA A 36 -14.61 -16.90 -4.34
CA ALA A 36 -14.41 -18.33 -4.13
C ALA A 36 -14.25 -18.71 -2.65
N SER A 37 -13.78 -17.77 -1.82
CA SER A 37 -13.67 -17.96 -0.37
C SER A 37 -15.03 -17.82 0.35
N ASN A 38 -16.06 -17.31 -0.32
CA ASN A 38 -17.39 -17.06 0.22
C ASN A 38 -18.48 -17.61 -0.73
N PRO A 39 -18.64 -18.93 -0.86
CA PRO A 39 -19.49 -19.55 -1.88
C PRO A 39 -20.97 -19.21 -1.73
N ASP A 40 -21.47 -19.01 -0.51
CA ASP A 40 -22.87 -18.67 -0.25
C ASP A 40 -23.25 -17.28 -0.77
N ASP A 41 -22.30 -16.33 -0.76
CA ASP A 41 -22.48 -14.93 -1.17
C ASP A 41 -21.46 -14.52 -2.24
N PHE A 42 -21.15 -15.43 -3.17
CA PHE A 42 -20.06 -15.27 -4.15
C PHE A 42 -20.05 -13.90 -4.83
N TRP A 43 -21.21 -13.46 -5.35
CA TRP A 43 -21.32 -12.22 -6.11
C TRP A 43 -21.08 -10.97 -5.26
N LEU A 44 -21.56 -10.96 -4.01
CA LEU A 44 -21.36 -9.82 -3.10
C LEU A 44 -19.91 -9.75 -2.65
N ALA A 45 -19.33 -10.89 -2.24
CA ALA A 45 -17.93 -10.98 -1.82
C ALA A 45 -16.97 -10.63 -2.96
N ALA A 46 -17.23 -11.12 -4.18
CA ALA A 46 -16.46 -10.78 -5.36
C ALA A 46 -16.53 -9.28 -5.68
N ALA A 47 -17.71 -8.65 -5.54
CA ALA A 47 -17.87 -7.21 -5.77
C ALA A 47 -17.08 -6.38 -4.74
N ILE A 48 -17.12 -6.75 -3.46
CA ILE A 48 -16.31 -6.10 -2.41
C ILE A 48 -14.82 -6.26 -2.71
N GLY A 49 -14.39 -7.48 -3.07
CA GLY A 49 -13.01 -7.76 -3.47
C GLY A 49 -12.57 -6.91 -4.66
N ALA A 50 -13.42 -6.75 -5.67
CA ALA A 50 -13.15 -5.89 -6.82
C ALA A 50 -13.03 -4.41 -6.42
N LEU A 51 -13.94 -3.89 -5.57
CA LEU A 51 -13.90 -2.51 -5.10
C LEU A 51 -12.62 -2.21 -4.31
N CYS A 52 -12.21 -3.12 -3.42
CA CYS A 52 -10.98 -2.98 -2.65
C CYS A 52 -9.71 -3.10 -3.51
N ALA A 53 -9.72 -3.97 -4.53
CA ALA A 53 -8.56 -4.24 -5.36
C ALA A 53 -8.38 -3.28 -6.56
N ALA A 54 -9.46 -2.68 -7.05
CA ALA A 54 -9.45 -1.90 -8.28
C ALA A 54 -8.42 -0.77 -8.25
N TYR A 55 -8.43 0.05 -7.19
CA TYR A 55 -7.50 1.17 -7.07
C TYR A 55 -6.02 0.75 -7.03
N PRO A 56 -5.57 -0.12 -6.08
CA PRO A 56 -4.17 -0.53 -6.03
C PRO A 56 -3.73 -1.27 -7.30
N ALA A 57 -4.59 -2.11 -7.89
CA ALA A 57 -4.29 -2.81 -9.14
C ALA A 57 -4.10 -1.85 -10.32
N MET A 58 -4.99 -0.88 -10.50
CA MET A 58 -4.87 0.13 -11.56
C MET A 58 -3.66 1.03 -11.35
N SER A 59 -3.39 1.43 -10.10
CA SER A 59 -2.22 2.22 -9.73
C SER A 59 -0.92 1.48 -10.06
N LEU A 60 -0.87 0.16 -9.79
CA LEU A 60 0.26 -0.67 -10.16
C LEU A 60 0.45 -0.76 -11.68
N GLY A 61 -0.64 -0.94 -12.44
CA GLY A 61 -0.61 -0.88 -13.90
C GLY A 61 -0.01 0.42 -14.44
N GLY A 62 -0.48 1.56 -13.92
CA GLY A 62 0.06 2.87 -14.24
C GLY A 62 1.54 3.01 -13.86
N LYS A 63 1.93 2.52 -12.68
CA LYS A 63 3.33 2.54 -12.22
C LYS A 63 4.24 1.74 -13.17
N VAL A 64 3.84 0.55 -13.59
CA VAL A 64 4.68 -0.35 -14.41
C VAL A 64 4.81 0.16 -15.83
N PHE A 65 3.71 0.56 -16.49
CA PHE A 65 3.73 0.86 -17.93
C PHE A 65 3.74 2.35 -18.27
N VAL A 66 3.14 3.20 -17.44
CA VAL A 66 2.96 4.65 -17.74
C VAL A 66 4.03 5.50 -17.07
N SER A 67 4.42 5.22 -15.82
CA SER A 67 5.25 6.13 -15.02
C SER A 67 6.62 6.43 -15.63
N ASN A 68 7.25 5.46 -16.29
CA ASN A 68 8.57 5.64 -16.92
C ASN A 68 8.55 6.66 -18.07
N HIS A 69 7.37 6.91 -18.67
CA HIS A 69 7.22 7.85 -19.78
C HIS A 69 6.73 9.22 -19.32
N THR A 70 5.99 9.27 -18.21
CA THR A 70 5.34 10.50 -17.72
C THR A 70 6.09 11.18 -16.59
N VAL A 71 6.92 10.44 -15.85
CA VAL A 71 7.68 10.97 -14.71
C VAL A 71 9.16 11.07 -15.09
N THR A 72 9.73 12.25 -14.90
CA THR A 72 11.18 12.41 -14.97
C THR A 72 11.77 11.86 -13.68
N ARG A 73 12.58 10.80 -13.77
CA ARG A 73 13.27 10.26 -12.60
C ARG A 73 14.35 11.25 -12.16
N ASP A 74 14.28 11.67 -10.90
CA ASP A 74 15.38 12.37 -10.26
C ASP A 74 16.56 11.38 -10.09
N PRO A 75 17.75 11.67 -10.64
CA PRO A 75 18.92 10.81 -10.48
C PRO A 75 19.38 10.64 -9.02
N HIS A 76 18.93 11.49 -8.11
CA HIS A 76 19.18 11.39 -6.67
C HIS A 76 17.89 11.16 -5.86
N GLY A 77 16.82 10.64 -6.49
CA GLY A 77 15.53 10.45 -5.83
C GLY A 77 15.59 9.52 -4.61
N GLU A 78 16.55 8.60 -4.58
CA GLU A 78 16.85 7.74 -3.43
C GLU A 78 17.47 8.47 -2.23
N GLN A 79 18.02 9.67 -2.47
CA GLN A 79 18.51 10.59 -1.44
C GLN A 79 17.45 11.62 -1.04
N SER A 80 16.21 11.49 -1.56
CA SER A 80 15.10 12.35 -1.18
C SER A 80 14.89 12.34 0.33
N VAL A 81 14.78 13.54 0.90
CA VAL A 81 14.50 13.75 2.33
C VAL A 81 13.18 13.07 2.72
N GLU A 82 12.18 13.08 1.82
CA GLU A 82 10.91 12.41 2.05
C GLU A 82 11.04 10.89 2.10
N LEU A 83 11.91 10.32 1.25
CA LEU A 83 12.18 8.90 1.26
C LEU A 83 12.94 8.50 2.53
N GLN A 84 13.86 9.34 3.01
CA GLN A 84 14.55 9.13 4.28
C GLN A 84 13.57 9.17 5.45
N TRP A 85 12.66 10.16 5.50
CA TRP A 85 11.62 10.24 6.53
C TRP A 85 10.71 9.00 6.51
N MET A 86 10.28 8.56 5.32
CA MET A 86 9.48 7.34 5.17
C MET A 86 10.22 6.09 5.64
N ARG A 87 11.50 5.92 5.26
CA ARG A 87 12.32 4.79 5.71
C ARG A 87 12.49 4.79 7.23
N GLN A 88 12.77 5.95 7.82
CA GLN A 88 12.94 6.08 9.27
C GLN A 88 11.63 5.81 10.02
N ALA A 89 10.51 6.32 9.52
CA ALA A 89 9.19 6.05 10.07
C ALA A 89 8.82 4.56 9.98
N GLY A 90 9.01 3.95 8.81
CA GLY A 90 8.68 2.55 8.56
C GLY A 90 9.54 1.56 9.35
N ALA A 91 10.86 1.79 9.45
CA ALA A 91 11.74 0.91 10.20
C ALA A 91 11.38 0.86 11.69
N GLY A 92 11.02 2.01 12.28
CA GLY A 92 10.57 2.06 13.65
C GLY A 92 9.19 1.40 13.84
N ALA A 93 8.24 1.68 12.95
CA ALA A 93 6.90 1.08 13.04
C ALA A 93 6.90 -0.44 12.91
N PHE A 94 7.80 -0.98 12.09
CA PHE A 94 7.99 -2.43 11.99
C PHE A 94 8.40 -3.05 13.33
N LEU A 95 9.34 -2.43 14.05
CA LEU A 95 9.77 -2.94 15.35
C LEU A 95 8.66 -2.86 16.38
N ASP A 96 7.89 -1.78 16.39
CA ASP A 96 6.78 -1.62 17.34
C ASP A 96 5.69 -2.66 17.09
N VAL A 97 5.31 -2.88 15.83
CA VAL A 97 4.35 -3.92 15.44
C VAL A 97 4.89 -5.32 15.77
N LEU A 98 6.19 -5.57 15.54
CA LEU A 98 6.82 -6.85 15.89
C LEU A 98 6.75 -7.12 17.40
N VAL A 99 7.06 -6.11 18.22
CA VAL A 99 6.95 -6.21 19.69
C VAL A 99 5.51 -6.48 20.10
N VAL A 100 4.54 -5.76 19.53
CA VAL A 100 3.11 -5.98 19.79
C VAL A 100 2.69 -7.40 19.43
N ILE A 101 3.11 -7.91 18.27
CA ILE A 101 2.82 -9.29 17.85
C ILE A 101 3.40 -10.29 18.85
N VAL A 102 4.68 -10.15 19.22
CA VAL A 102 5.33 -11.06 20.18
C VAL A 102 4.61 -11.05 21.53
N VAL A 103 4.29 -9.88 22.06
CA VAL A 103 3.59 -9.74 23.34
C VAL A 103 2.18 -10.31 23.25
N ALA A 104 1.42 -9.97 22.21
CA ALA A 104 0.07 -10.48 22.00
C ALA A 104 0.06 -12.00 21.88
N SER A 105 0.97 -12.58 21.09
CA SER A 105 1.12 -14.03 20.96
C SER A 105 1.44 -14.68 22.31
N LEU A 106 2.30 -14.09 23.12
CA LEU A 106 2.65 -14.61 24.44
C LEU A 106 1.42 -14.63 25.38
N VAL A 107 0.64 -13.55 25.38
CA VAL A 107 -0.61 -13.43 26.16
C VAL A 107 -1.64 -14.47 25.71
N LEU A 108 -1.81 -14.67 24.40
CA LEU A 108 -2.74 -15.67 23.85
C LEU A 108 -2.33 -17.09 24.27
N VAL A 109 -1.04 -17.41 24.19
CA VAL A 109 -0.53 -18.75 24.54
C VAL A 109 -0.66 -19.03 26.04
N ILE A 110 -0.25 -18.09 26.90
CA ILE A 110 -0.29 -18.27 28.36
C ILE A 110 -1.74 -18.27 28.86
N GLY A 111 -2.55 -17.34 28.35
CA GLY A 111 -3.96 -17.20 28.72
C GLY A 111 -4.89 -18.24 28.10
N ARG A 112 -4.40 -19.02 27.11
CA ARG A 112 -5.20 -19.98 26.31
C ARG A 112 -6.45 -19.34 25.71
N PHE A 113 -6.30 -18.10 25.23
CA PHE A 113 -7.39 -17.39 24.58
C PHE A 113 -7.50 -17.80 23.11
N GLU A 114 -8.71 -18.13 22.68
CA GLU A 114 -9.05 -18.29 21.27
C GLU A 114 -9.64 -16.97 20.76
N ILE A 115 -8.93 -16.31 19.86
CA ILE A 115 -9.38 -15.06 19.23
C ILE A 115 -9.43 -15.28 17.73
N ASP A 116 -10.48 -14.78 17.09
CA ASP A 116 -10.58 -14.77 15.64
C ASP A 116 -9.41 -13.99 15.01
N ALA A 117 -8.76 -14.57 14.01
CA ALA A 117 -7.55 -14.02 13.40
C ALA A 117 -7.85 -12.76 12.59
N LEU A 118 -9.04 -12.68 11.96
CA LEU A 118 -9.40 -11.57 11.08
C LEU A 118 -9.36 -10.19 11.80
N PRO A 119 -10.05 -9.97 12.94
CA PRO A 119 -10.01 -8.69 13.63
C PRO A 119 -8.61 -8.34 14.14
N VAL A 120 -7.81 -9.34 14.54
CA VAL A 120 -6.42 -9.14 14.98
C VAL A 120 -5.56 -8.66 13.83
N LEU A 121 -5.66 -9.29 12.65
CA LEU A 121 -4.91 -8.91 11.46
C LEU A 121 -5.30 -7.50 10.98
N LEU A 122 -6.59 -7.17 10.96
CA LEU A 122 -7.06 -5.82 10.63
C LEU A 122 -6.54 -4.78 11.64
N GLY A 123 -6.56 -5.11 12.93
CA GLY A 123 -6.00 -4.28 13.99
C GLY A 123 -4.50 -4.03 13.81
N LEU A 124 -3.73 -5.05 13.45
CA LEU A 124 -2.29 -4.93 13.20
C LEU A 124 -2.00 -4.08 11.97
N VAL A 125 -2.76 -4.24 10.88
CA VAL A 125 -2.63 -3.39 9.68
C VAL A 125 -2.93 -1.94 10.03
N ALA A 126 -4.04 -1.67 10.72
CA ALA A 126 -4.40 -0.32 11.14
C ALA A 126 -3.34 0.30 12.06
N LEU A 127 -2.85 -0.45 13.05
CA LEU A 127 -1.80 -0.01 13.97
C LEU A 127 -0.51 0.33 13.21
N SER A 128 -0.10 -0.54 12.27
CA SER A 128 1.12 -0.32 11.47
C SER A 128 1.02 0.96 10.62
N ALA A 129 -0.13 1.20 9.99
CA ALA A 129 -0.37 2.37 9.16
C ALA A 129 -0.39 3.65 10.00
N VAL A 130 -1.03 3.60 11.17
CA VAL A 130 -1.12 4.72 12.10
C VAL A 130 0.25 5.07 12.69
N ASP A 131 1.02 4.09 13.20
CA ASP A 131 2.33 4.37 13.79
C ASP A 131 3.31 4.92 12.74
N ALA A 132 3.41 4.27 11.58
CA ALA A 132 4.25 4.76 10.49
C ALA A 132 3.82 6.16 10.01
N GLY A 133 2.52 6.40 9.88
CA GLY A 133 1.97 7.69 9.46
C GLY A 133 2.24 8.81 10.47
N LEU A 134 1.96 8.58 11.75
CA LEU A 134 2.21 9.54 12.83
C LEU A 134 3.70 9.86 12.94
N ARG A 135 4.56 8.85 12.88
CA ARG A 135 6.01 9.02 12.94
C ARG A 135 6.53 9.80 11.72
N TYR A 136 6.01 9.53 10.53
CA TYR A 136 6.33 10.31 9.33
C TYR A 136 5.95 11.79 9.50
N VAL A 137 4.71 12.07 9.95
CA VAL A 137 4.24 13.46 10.16
C VAL A 137 5.09 14.16 11.22
N ALA A 138 5.44 13.48 12.32
CA ALA A 138 6.26 14.03 13.39
C ALA A 138 7.69 14.36 12.90
N ILE A 139 8.32 13.46 12.14
CA ILE A 139 9.66 13.68 11.55
C ILE A 139 9.60 14.85 10.58
N ARG A 140 8.63 14.86 9.67
CA ARG A 140 8.42 15.94 8.71
C ARG A 140 8.23 17.28 9.41
N TYR A 141 7.39 17.35 10.43
CA TYR A 141 7.13 18.57 11.18
C TYR A 141 8.39 19.11 11.87
N ARG A 142 9.22 18.24 12.44
CA ARG A 142 10.50 18.64 13.06
C ARG A 142 11.53 19.11 12.04
N ALA A 143 11.54 18.54 10.84
CA ALA A 143 12.49 18.90 9.79
C ALA A 143 12.13 20.19 9.05
N LEU A 144 10.86 20.63 9.11
CA LEU A 144 10.37 21.87 8.49
C LEU A 144 10.36 23.07 9.45
N LYS A 145 10.73 22.86 10.72
CA LYS A 145 10.83 23.90 11.74
C LYS A 145 12.27 24.42 11.82
#